data_AF-A0A4Q0QEN3-F1
#
_entry.id   AF-A0A4Q0QEN3-F1
#
_cell.length_a   1.000
_cell.length_b   1.000
_cell.length_c   1.000
_cell.angle_alpha   90.00
_cell.angle_beta   90.00
_cell.angle_gamma   90.00
#
_symmetry.space_group_name_H-M   'P 1'
#
loop_
_entity.id
_entity.type
_entity.pdbx_description
1 polymer ?
#
loop_
_entity_poly.entity_id
_entity_poly.type
_entity_poly.pdbx_seq_one_letter_code
_entity_poly.pdbx_strand_id
1 'polypeptide(L)' 'MPDLTLWNNLTRREQRIVIKLFGGGSTHGDSLIETVNLMRLGLVTETGLTSASLEVFVAAFKAQRDARQRELLA' A
#
# COMPACT_ATOMS: atom_id res chain seq x y z
N MET A 1 14.46 -1.23 -4.77
CA MET A 1 13.75 -0.51 -3.70
C MET A 1 12.99 -1.55 -2.89
N PRO A 2 13.45 -1.90 -1.67
CA PRO A 2 12.79 -2.90 -0.83
C PRO A 2 11.29 -2.65 -0.65
N ASP A 3 10.90 -1.38 -0.54
CA ASP A 3 9.50 -0.97 -0.35
C ASP A 3 8.61 -1.27 -1.56
N LEU A 4 9.14 -1.09 -2.78
CA LEU A 4 8.44 -1.43 -4.01
C LEU A 4 8.30 -2.96 -4.16
N THR A 5 9.33 -3.71 -3.75
CA THR A 5 9.25 -5.18 -3.71
C THR A 5 8.18 -5.64 -2.74
N LEU A 6 8.10 -5.03 -1.55
CA LEU A 6 7.05 -5.32 -0.58
C LEU A 6 5.66 -4.99 -1.15
N TRP A 7 5.48 -3.82 -1.76
CA TRP A 7 4.23 -3.46 -2.44
C TRP A 7 3.79 -4.48 -3.48
N ASN A 8 4.72 -4.95 -4.31
CA ASN A 8 4.44 -5.93 -5.36
C ASN A 8 4.08 -7.32 -4.83
N ASN A 9 4.48 -7.63 -3.59
CA ASN A 9 4.13 -8.89 -2.92
C ASN A 9 2.79 -8.82 -2.18
N LEU A 10 2.22 -7.63 -1.97
CA LEU A 10 0.88 -7.47 -1.42
C LEU A 10 -0.19 -7.98 -2.40
N THR A 11 -1.26 -8.56 -1.86
CA THR A 11 -2.45 -8.87 -2.65
C THR A 11 -3.12 -7.58 -3.14
N ARG A 12 -3.96 -7.69 -4.18
CA ARG A 12 -4.77 -6.54 -4.65
C ARG A 12 -5.71 -6.01 -3.56
N ARG A 13 -6.16 -6.87 -2.64
CA ARG A 13 -7.02 -6.47 -1.52
C ARG A 13 -6.21 -5.69 -0.49
N GLU A 14 -5.03 -6.17 -0.14
CA GLU A 14 -4.09 -5.47 0.76
C GLU A 14 -3.69 -4.10 0.21
N GLN A 15 -3.31 -4.02 -1.07
CA GLN A 15 -3.03 -2.75 -1.74
C GLN A 15 -4.21 -1.79 -1.64
N ARG A 16 -5.45 -2.28 -1.83
CA ARG A 16 -6.66 -1.47 -1.71
C ARG A 16 -6.89 -0.96 -0.29
N ILE A 17 -6.63 -1.77 0.73
CA ILE A 17 -6.72 -1.36 2.14
C ILE A 17 -5.72 -0.23 2.41
N VAL A 18 -4.46 -0.38 1.99
CA VAL A 18 -3.42 0.65 2.15
C VAL A 18 -3.81 1.95 1.46
N ILE A 19 -4.29 1.89 0.21
CA ILE A 19 -4.77 3.06 -0.54
C ILE A 19 -5.95 3.72 0.18
N LYS A 20 -6.91 2.93 0.65
CA LYS A 20 -8.11 3.41 1.34
C LYS A 20 -7.75 4.15 2.63
N LEU A 21 -6.85 3.58 3.44
CA LEU A 21 -6.37 4.19 4.67
C LEU A 21 -5.56 5.46 4.41
N PHE A 22 -4.74 5.49 3.34
CA PHE A 22 -4.00 6.68 2.94
C PHE A 22 -4.94 7.85 2.56
N GLY A 23 -6.08 7.53 1.93
CA GLY A 23 -7.14 8.49 1.62
C GLY A 23 -8.00 8.93 2.82
N GLY A 24 -7.65 8.54 4.06
CA GLY A 24 -8.41 8.87 5.27
C GLY A 24 -9.61 7.94 5.53
N GLY A 25 -9.71 6.81 4.82
CA GLY A 25 -10.70 5.78 5.09
C GLY A 25 -10.37 4.93 6.32
N SER A 26 -11.22 3.94 6.62
CA SER A 26 -11.06 3.02 7.75
C SER A 26 -11.07 1.56 7.29
N THR A 27 -10.57 0.62 8.11
CA THR A 27 -10.60 -0.83 7.80
C THR A 27 -11.99 -1.47 7.91
N HIS A 28 -13.04 -0.67 8.18
CA HIS A 28 -14.39 -1.19 8.32
C HIS A 28 -14.86 -1.85 7.02
N GLY A 29 -15.38 -3.09 7.14
CA GLY A 29 -15.82 -3.90 6.00
C GLY A 29 -14.71 -4.61 5.22
N ASP A 30 -13.43 -4.43 5.59
CA ASP A 30 -12.33 -5.18 4.96
C ASP A 30 -12.22 -6.60 5.53
N SER A 31 -11.59 -7.49 4.75
CA SER A 31 -11.34 -8.86 5.20
C SER A 31 -10.37 -8.87 6.39
N LEU A 32 -10.76 -9.56 7.47
CA LEU A 32 -9.92 -9.73 8.65
C LEU A 32 -8.56 -10.34 8.30
N ILE A 33 -8.52 -11.28 7.35
CA ILE A 33 -7.29 -11.98 6.94
C ILE A 33 -6.27 -11.00 6.35
N GLU A 34 -6.71 -10.14 5.43
CA GLU A 34 -5.83 -9.16 4.77
C GLU A 34 -5.34 -8.09 5.77
N THR A 35 -6.24 -7.61 6.65
CA THR A 35 -5.88 -6.65 7.71
C THR A 35 -4.86 -7.25 8.69
N VAL A 36 -5.06 -8.51 9.11
CA VAL A 36 -4.10 -9.22 9.99
C VAL A 36 -2.75 -9.40 9.31
N ASN A 37 -2.72 -9.72 8.02
CA ASN A 37 -1.44 -9.86 7.30
C ASN A 37 -0.71 -8.51 7.20
N LEU A 38 -1.42 -7.43 6.87
CA LEU A 38 -0.87 -6.08 6.88
C LEU A 38 -0.32 -5.65 8.25
N MET A 39 -0.98 -6.06 9.34
CA MET A 39 -0.47 -5.85 10.70
C MET A 39 0.81 -6.65 10.97
N ARG A 40 0.88 -7.92 10.55
CA ARG A 40 2.08 -8.76 10.67
C ARG A 40 3.26 -8.21 9.87
N LEU A 41 2.99 -7.61 8.72
CA LEU A 41 3.98 -6.91 7.90
C LEU A 41 4.39 -5.55 8.47
N GLY A 42 3.77 -5.12 9.59
CA GLY A 42 4.07 -3.82 10.22
C GLY A 42 3.58 -2.62 9.40
N LEU A 43 2.65 -2.82 8.47
CA LEU A 43 2.12 -1.76 7.60
C LEU A 43 0.88 -1.08 8.21
N VAL A 44 0.11 -1.83 9.00
CA VAL A 44 -1.10 -1.33 9.65
C VAL A 44 -1.04 -1.62 11.15
N THR A 45 -1.63 -0.73 11.95
CA THR A 45 -1.92 -0.90 13.37
C THR A 45 -3.41 -0.75 13.59
N GLU A 46 -3.88 -1.00 14.81
CA GLU A 46 -5.27 -0.74 15.19
C GLU A 46 -5.70 0.72 14.93
N THR A 47 -4.74 1.65 14.95
CA THR A 47 -4.98 3.08 14.73
C THR A 47 -4.79 3.55 13.28
N GLY A 48 -4.37 2.67 12.36
CA GLY A 48 -4.17 3.01 10.94
C GLY A 48 -2.76 2.71 10.41
N LEU A 49 -2.35 3.46 9.38
CA LEU A 49 -1.07 3.25 8.68
C LEU A 49 0.14 3.52 9.58
N THR A 50 1.17 2.69 9.45
CA THR A 50 2.49 2.96 10.02
C THR A 50 3.34 3.81 9.06
N SER A 51 4.46 4.34 9.57
CA SER A 51 5.46 5.01 8.72
C SER A 51 5.97 4.10 7.58
N ALA A 52 6.19 2.82 7.86
CA ALA A 52 6.61 1.85 6.86
C ALA A 52 5.57 1.71 5.72
N SER A 53 4.28 1.77 6.04
CA SER A 53 3.25 1.72 5.00
C SER A 53 3.19 2.97 4.15
N LEU A 54 3.58 4.13 4.69
CA LEU A 54 3.72 5.36 3.90
C LEU A 54 4.90 5.23 2.92
N GLU A 55 6.03 4.67 3.37
CA GLU A 55 7.20 4.44 2.51
C GLU A 55 6.87 3.48 1.37
N VAL A 56 6.20 2.36 1.67
CA VAL A 56 5.70 1.39 0.69
C VAL A 56 4.74 2.03 -0.32
N PHE A 57 3.77 2.80 0.16
CA PHE A 57 2.82 3.50 -0.72
C PHE A 57 3.50 4.54 -1.61
N VAL A 58 4.42 5.34 -1.06
CA VAL A 58 5.16 6.37 -1.82
C VAL A 58 6.05 5.73 -2.88
N ALA A 59 6.72 4.61 -2.57
CA ALA A 59 7.52 3.87 -3.54
C ALA A 59 6.66 3.36 -4.70
N ALA A 60 5.49 2.80 -4.41
CA ALA A 60 4.53 2.36 -5.42
C ALA A 60 4.02 3.50 -6.29
N PHE A 61 3.64 4.63 -5.68
CA PHE A 61 3.15 5.81 -6.38
C PHE A 61 4.21 6.40 -7.32
N LYS A 62 5.46 6.53 -6.85
CA LYS A 62 6.58 7.00 -7.69
C LYS A 62 6.79 6.06 -8.88
N ALA A 63 6.81 4.75 -8.67
CA ALA A 63 6.98 3.78 -9.75
C ALA A 63 5.85 3.87 -10.80
N GLN A 64 4.60 4.04 -10.35
CA GLN A 64 3.46 4.22 -11.25
C GLN A 64 3.56 5.53 -12.05
N ARG A 65 3.93 6.62 -11.39
CA ARG A 65 4.13 7.93 -12.03
C ARG A 65 5.24 7.85 -13.09
N ASP A 66 6.36 7.24 -12.76
CA ASP A 66 7.51 7.11 -13.66
C ASP A 66 7.20 6.17 -14.84
N ALA A 67 6.38 5.13 -14.63
CA ALA A 67 5.84 4.31 -15.71
C ALA A 67 4.94 5.14 -16.65
N ARG A 68 4.02 5.92 -16.08
CA ARG A 68 3.13 6.80 -16.85
C ARG A 68 3.89 7.85 -17.66
N GLN A 69 4.94 8.43 -17.10
CA GLN A 69 5.79 9.39 -17.84
C GLN A 69 6.48 8.74 -19.04
N ARG A 70 6.95 7.50 -18.91
CA ARG A 70 7.55 6.76 -20.03
C ARG A 70 6.55 6.45 -21.13
N GLU A 71 5.30 6.10 -20.78
CA GLU A 71 4.23 5.90 -21.77
C GLU A 71 3.91 7.18 -22.57
N LEU A 72 4.03 8.36 -21.94
CA LEU A 72 3.74 9.63 -22.61
C LEU A 72 4.87 10.12 -23.53
N LEU A 73 6.08 9.59 -23.35
CA LEU A 73 7.28 9.95 -24.13
C LEU A 73 7.59 8.92 -25.23
N ALA A 74 6.86 7.80 -25.28
CA ALA A 74 6.97 6.76 -26.29
C ALA A 74 5.97 6.99 -27.43
#